data_AF-A0A520IIZ3-F1
#
_entry.id   AF-A0A520IIZ3-F1
#
_cell.length_a   1.000
_cell.length_b   1.000
_cell.length_c   1.000
_cell.angle_alpha   90.00
_cell.angle_beta   90.00
_cell.angle_gamma   90.00
#
_symmetry.space_group_name_H-M   'P 1'
#
loop_
_entity.id
_entity.type
_entity.pdbx_description
1 polymer ?
#
loop_
_entity_poly.entity_id
_entity_poly.type
_entity_poly.pdbx_seq_one_letter_code
_entity_poly.pdbx_strand_id
1 'polypeptide(L)' 'MKAFYYDIEPYKIEASGMSLTVLPMEDGTYRVCHFGNVVADLYPEITAAGIYWNGFGQLPLWFAEEIGQQIYACEI' A
#
# COMPACT_ATOMS: atom_id res chain seq x y z
N MET A 1 20.47 -15.12 -16.39
CA MET A 1 19.73 -13.84 -16.44
C MET A 1 19.83 -13.21 -15.07
N LYS A 2 20.39 -11.99 -14.96
CA LYS A 2 20.28 -11.22 -13.71
C LYS A 2 18.87 -10.64 -13.66
N ALA A 3 18.04 -11.14 -12.76
CA ALA A 3 16.80 -10.45 -12.41
C ALA A 3 17.20 -9.10 -11.80
N PHE A 4 16.68 -8.02 -12.36
CA PHE A 4 16.74 -6.71 -11.73
C PHE A 4 15.73 -6.75 -10.59
N TYR A 5 16.16 -7.20 -9.41
CA TYR A 5 15.40 -7.03 -8.19
C TYR A 5 15.44 -5.54 -7.87
N TYR A 6 14.34 -4.83 -8.07
CA TYR A 6 14.12 -3.61 -7.32
C TYR A 6 13.95 -4.08 -5.87
N ASP A 7 14.96 -3.86 -5.03
CA ASP A 7 14.88 -4.08 -3.59
C ASP A 7 13.88 -3.07 -3.01
N ILE A 8 12.57 -3.36 -3.12
CA ILE A 8 11.56 -2.57 -2.43
C ILE A 8 11.34 -3.23 -1.07
N GLU A 9 12.07 -2.74 -0.07
CA GLU A 9 12.02 -3.28 1.28
C GLU A 9 10.66 -3.02 1.92
N PRO A 10 10.10 -3.98 2.67
CA PRO A 10 8.92 -3.75 3.48
C PRO A 10 9.14 -2.61 4.49
N TYR A 11 8.15 -1.75 4.65
CA TYR A 11 8.21 -0.64 5.61
C TYR A 11 6.96 -0.56 6.47
N LYS A 12 7.02 0.25 7.52
CA LYS A 12 5.92 0.44 8.47
C LYS A 12 5.25 1.79 8.27
N ILE A 13 3.94 1.81 8.43
CA ILE A 13 3.12 3.01 8.45
C ILE A 13 2.15 2.95 9.64
N GLU A 14 1.57 4.10 9.98
CA GLU A 14 0.51 4.22 10.98
C GLU A 14 -0.77 4.72 10.29
N ALA A 15 -1.88 4.01 10.45
CA ALA A 15 -3.19 4.40 9.92
C ALA A 15 -4.28 4.07 10.94
N SER A 16 -5.15 5.03 11.26
CA SER A 16 -6.21 4.89 12.28
C SER A 16 -5.72 4.32 13.63
N GLY A 17 -4.48 4.63 14.01
CA GLY A 17 -3.83 4.15 15.24
C GLY A 17 -3.36 2.69 15.17
N MET A 18 -3.35 2.08 13.98
CA MET A 18 -2.81 0.75 13.72
C MET A 18 -1.43 0.86 13.07
N SER A 19 -0.48 0.07 13.58
CA SER A 19 0.83 -0.10 12.96
C SER A 19 0.73 -1.19 11.89
N LEU A 20 0.89 -0.79 10.63
CA LEU A 20 0.76 -1.68 9.46
C LEU A 20 2.11 -1.90 8.81
N THR A 21 2.33 -3.10 8.29
CA THR A 21 3.49 -3.40 7.43
C THR A 21 3.04 -3.36 5.98
N VAL A 22 3.70 -2.54 5.17
CA VAL A 22 3.49 -2.45 3.73
C VAL A 22 4.58 -3.26 3.03
N LEU A 23 4.16 -4.12 2.11
CA LEU A 23 5.01 -4.90 1.23
C LEU A 23 4.72 -4.48 -0.21
N PRO A 24 5.57 -3.65 -0.81
CA PRO A 24 5.44 -3.32 -2.23
C PRO A 24 5.68 -4.56 -3.08
N MET A 25 4.84 -4.74 -4.11
CA MET A 25 4.84 -5.90 -4.98
C MET A 25 5.38 -5.54 -6.37
N GLU A 26 5.92 -6.52 -7.09
CA GLU A 26 6.50 -6.29 -8.43
C GLU A 26 5.48 -5.78 -9.47
N ASP A 27 4.19 -6.00 -9.23
CA ASP A 27 3.09 -5.55 -10.11
C ASP A 27 2.63 -4.12 -9.82
N GLY A 28 3.27 -3.41 -8.88
CA GLY A 28 2.93 -2.05 -8.48
C GLY A 28 1.79 -1.96 -7.46
N THR A 29 1.33 -3.09 -6.94
CA THR A 29 0.41 -3.13 -5.79
C THR A 29 1.17 -3.13 -4.46
N TYR A 30 0.45 -2.86 -3.37
CA TYR A 30 0.97 -2.77 -2.02
C TYR A 30 0.20 -3.72 -1.11
N ARG A 31 0.84 -4.79 -0.67
CA ARG A 31 0.24 -5.70 0.31
C ARG A 31 0.39 -5.13 1.71
N VAL A 32 -0.74 -4.93 2.37
CA VAL A 32 -0.81 -4.36 3.72
C VAL A 32 -1.10 -5.46 4.72
N CYS A 33 -0.27 -5.56 5.75
CA CYS A 33 -0.39 -6.55 6.81
C CYS A 33 -0.54 -5.90 8.19
N HIS A 34 -1.33 -6.54 9.05
CA HIS A 34 -1.46 -6.20 10.47
C HIS A 34 -1.19 -7.46 11.30
N PHE A 35 -0.18 -7.41 12.18
CA PHE A 35 0.30 -8.56 12.95
C PHE A 35 0.57 -9.82 12.09
N GLY A 36 1.12 -9.63 10.88
CA GLY A 36 1.46 -10.72 9.96
C GLY A 36 0.27 -11.26 9.14
N ASN A 37 -0.94 -10.75 9.33
CA ASN A 37 -2.10 -11.10 8.52
C ASN A 37 -2.32 -10.07 7.42
N VAL A 38 -2.60 -10.52 6.20
CA VAL A 38 -2.96 -9.64 5.08
C VAL A 38 -4.32 -9.01 5.35
N VAL A 39 -4.38 -7.68 5.27
CA VAL A 39 -5.58 -6.88 5.48
C VAL A 39 -6.16 -6.45 4.13
N ALA A 40 -5.30 -6.05 3.19
CA ALA A 40 -5.66 -5.80 1.79
C ALA A 40 -4.42 -5.75 0.91
N ASP A 41 -4.66 -5.87 -0.40
CA ASP A 41 -3.73 -5.46 -1.45
C ASP A 41 -4.24 -4.14 -2.03
N LEU A 42 -3.48 -3.06 -1.90
CA LEU A 42 -3.82 -1.72 -2.36
C LEU A 42 -3.18 -1.42 -3.72
N TYR A 43 -3.82 -0.57 -4.51
CA TYR A 43 -3.28 -0.05 -5.75
C TYR A 43 -3.70 1.41 -5.95
N PRO A 44 -2.83 2.24 -6.55
CA PRO A 44 -3.19 3.60 -6.92
C PRO A 44 -4.04 3.60 -8.19
N GLU A 45 -5.16 4.31 -8.16
CA GLU A 45 -5.96 4.67 -9.33
C GLU A 45 -5.60 6.09 -9.76
N ILE A 46 -4.97 6.22 -10.93
CA ILE A 46 -4.54 7.51 -11.47
C ILE A 46 -5.62 8.03 -12.43
N THR A 47 -6.19 9.19 -12.10
CA THR A 47 -7.22 9.85 -12.91
C THR A 47 -6.78 11.27 -13.28
N ALA A 48 -7.55 11.94 -14.14
CA ALA A 48 -7.34 13.36 -14.43
C ALA A 48 -7.51 14.28 -13.20
N ALA A 49 -8.17 13.80 -12.14
CA ALA A 49 -8.41 14.55 -10.91
C ALA A 49 -7.33 14.32 -9.83
N GLY A 50 -6.47 13.31 -9.99
CA GLY A 50 -5.42 12.97 -9.02
C GLY A 50 -5.23 11.46 -8.85
N ILE A 51 -4.49 11.11 -7.80
CA ILE A 51 -4.23 9.73 -7.36
C ILE A 51 -5.23 9.39 -6.26
N TYR A 52 -5.97 8.31 -6.45
CA TYR A 52 -6.84 7.69 -5.46
C TYR A 52 -6.29 6.32 -5.09
N TRP A 53 -6.72 5.78 -3.97
CA TRP A 53 -6.23 4.49 -3.48
C TRP A 53 -7.39 3.53 -3.24
N ASN A 54 -7.30 2.38 -3.88
CA ASN A 54 -8.31 1.34 -3.80
C ASN A 54 -7.66 0.04 -3.34
N GLY A 55 -8.47 -0.87 -2.79
CA GLY A 55 -7.99 -2.11 -2.22
C GLY A 55 -8.82 -3.32 -2.63
N PHE A 56 -8.16 -4.44 -2.86
CA PHE A 56 -8.82 -5.74 -2.93
C PHE A 56 -9.11 -6.22 -1.51
N GLY A 57 -10.40 -6.31 -1.13
CA GLY A 57 -10.83 -6.79 0.18
C GLY A 57 -12.12 -6.13 0.70
N GLN A 58 -12.48 -6.38 1.96
CA GLN A 58 -13.58 -5.70 2.68
C GLN A 58 -13.08 -4.45 3.43
N LEU A 59 -12.26 -3.64 2.77
CA LEU A 59 -11.62 -2.48 3.39
C LEU A 59 -12.44 -1.24 2.99
N PRO A 60 -12.93 -0.43 3.95
CA PRO A 60 -13.67 0.78 3.62
C PRO A 60 -12.82 1.74 2.79
N LEU A 61 -13.41 2.38 1.78
CA LEU A 61 -12.68 3.29 0.86
C LEU A 61 -11.88 4.36 1.62
N TRP A 62 -12.47 4.96 2.67
CA TRP A 62 -11.78 5.98 3.48
C TRP A 62 -10.49 5.47 4.13
N PHE A 63 -10.43 4.19 4.49
CA PHE A 63 -9.27 3.58 5.14
C PHE A 63 -8.23 3.15 4.10
N ALA A 64 -8.67 2.71 2.91
CA ALA A 64 -7.78 2.50 1.76
C ALA A 64 -7.08 3.81 1.35
N GLU A 65 -7.82 4.91 1.31
CA GLU A 65 -7.27 6.25 1.06
C GLU A 65 -6.28 6.70 2.15
N GLU A 66 -6.61 6.52 3.43
CA GLU A 66 -5.70 6.86 4.53
C GLU A 66 -4.36 6.11 4.41
N ILE A 67 -4.42 4.79 4.19
CA ILE A 67 -3.22 3.95 4.02
C ILE A 67 -2.42 4.41 2.79
N GLY A 68 -3.11 4.65 1.67
CA GLY A 68 -2.51 5.10 0.43
C GLY A 68 -1.76 6.43 0.55
N GLN A 69 -2.31 7.39 1.30
CA GLN A 69 -1.63 8.65 1.58
C GLN A 69 -0.35 8.45 2.42
N GLN A 70 -0.36 7.51 3.37
CA GLN A 70 0.84 7.16 4.15
C GLN A 70 1.92 6.52 3.27
N ILE A 71 1.52 5.60 2.38
CA ILE A 71 2.41 4.99 1.37
C ILE A 71 3.03 6.08 0.50
N TYR A 72 2.21 6.97 -0.05
CA TYR A 72 2.67 8.07 -0.90
C TYR A 72 3.67 8.98 -0.18
N ALA A 73 3.43 9.31 1.09
CA ALA A 73 4.34 10.12 1.90
C ALA A 73 5.69 9.42 2.20
N CYS A 74 5.74 8.09 2.19
CA CYS A 74 6.98 7.32 2.40
C CYS A 74 7.85 7.20 1.15
N GLU A 75 7.29 7.37 -0.05
CA GLU A 75 7.98 7.14 -1.33
C GLU A 75 8.50 8.41 -2.02
N ILE A 76 8.17 9.59 -1.48
CA ILE A 76 8.68 10.91 -1.95
C ILE A 76 9.94 11.29 -1.18
#